data_AF-A0A534VS29-F1
#
_entry.id   AF-A0A534VS29-F1
#
_cell.length_a   1.000
_cell.length_b   1.000
_cell.length_c   1.000
_cell.angle_alpha   90.00
_cell.angle_beta   90.00
_cell.angle_gamma   90.00
#
_symmetry.space_group_name_H-M   'P 1'
#
loop_
_entity.id
_entity.type
_entity.pdbx_description
1 polymer ?
#
loop_
_entity_poly.entity_id
_entity_poly.type
_entity_poly.pdbx_seq_one_letter_code
_entity_poly.pdbx_strand_id
1 'polypeptide(L)'
;MQRETTDGRVLLRITGRFDPASALLLERELVKEDVTEEVVLDFASVDELGDASVAVLSHVLRSAHSRSLRVRGLRRHHERLLRYFGIELDEHGGVRDEPEPRH
;
A
#
# COMPACT_ATOMS: atom_id res chain seq x y z
N MET A 1 6.87 4.52 -11.55
CA MET A 1 6.95 4.82 -10.10
C MET A 1 7.96 5.95 -9.92
N GLN A 2 7.62 6.95 -9.12
CA GLN A 2 8.48 8.08 -8.77
C GLN A 2 8.64 8.13 -7.25
N ARG A 3 9.82 8.51 -6.76
CA ARG A 3 10.13 8.62 -5.34
C ARG A 3 10.46 10.05 -4.97
N GLU A 4 9.86 10.54 -3.89
CA GLU A 4 10.13 11.85 -3.30
C GLU A 4 10.38 11.66 -1.79
N THR A 5 11.40 12.30 -1.23
CA THR A 5 11.69 12.26 0.20
C THR A 5 11.60 13.65 0.79
N THR A 6 10.92 13.79 1.92
CA THR A 6 10.78 15.06 2.63
C THR A 6 10.62 14.78 4.12
N ASP A 7 11.51 15.33 4.95
CA ASP A 7 11.43 15.34 6.42
C ASP A 7 10.95 14.03 7.05
N GLY A 8 11.69 12.93 6.84
CA GLY A 8 11.38 11.61 7.41
C GLY A 8 10.15 10.92 6.81
N ARG A 9 9.71 11.38 5.63
CA ARG A 9 8.64 10.78 4.84
C ARG A 9 9.11 10.44 3.45
N VAL A 10 8.68 9.28 2.96
CA VAL A 10 8.94 8.80 1.61
C VAL A 10 7.62 8.67 0.87
N LEU A 11 7.46 9.43 -0.21
CA LEU A 11 6.33 9.32 -1.11
C LEU A 11 6.72 8.47 -2.32
N LEU A 12 6.05 7.33 -2.47
CA LEU A 12 6.13 6.48 -3.65
C LEU A 12 4.88 6.72 -4.51
N ARG A 13 5.03 7.50 -5.59
CA ARG A 13 3.96 7.75 -6.56
C ARG A 13 3.92 6.63 -7.59
N ILE A 14 2.82 5.89 -7.61
CA ILE A 14 2.54 4.84 -8.58
C ILE A 14 1.79 5.46 -9.77
N THR A 15 2.25 5.16 -10.98
CA THR A 15 1.77 5.78 -12.22
C THR A 15 1.59 4.73 -13.29
N GLY A 16 0.65 4.92 -14.20
CA GLY A 16 0.42 4.00 -15.31
C GLY A 16 -0.41 2.79 -14.89
N ARG A 17 -0.14 1.63 -15.50
CA ARG A 17 -0.76 0.35 -15.12
C ARG A 17 -0.09 -0.24 -13.88
N PHE A 18 -0.88 -0.70 -12.92
CA PHE A 18 -0.39 -1.47 -11.78
C PHE A 18 -0.84 -2.92 -11.89
N ASP A 19 0.08 -3.77 -12.31
CA ASP A 19 -0.09 -5.21 -12.50
C ASP A 19 0.61 -6.02 -11.37
N PRO A 20 0.51 -7.37 -11.33
CA PRO A 20 1.19 -8.16 -10.31
C PRO A 20 2.71 -7.96 -10.26
N ALA A 21 3.35 -7.71 -11.40
CA ALA A 21 4.79 -7.42 -11.44
C ALA A 21 5.11 -6.07 -10.77
N SER A 22 4.25 -5.07 -10.95
CA SER A 22 4.34 -3.76 -10.29
C SER A 22 4.23 -3.89 -8.77
N ALA A 23 3.38 -4.79 -8.28
CA ALA A 23 3.26 -5.07 -6.84
C ALA A 23 4.53 -5.70 -6.25
N LEU A 24 5.17 -6.64 -6.96
CA LEU A 24 6.45 -7.21 -6.55
C LEU A 24 7.58 -6.17 -6.58
N LEU A 25 7.58 -5.27 -7.57
CA LEU A 25 8.53 -4.15 -7.58
C LEU A 25 8.33 -3.23 -6.38
N LEU A 26 7.07 -2.90 -6.05
CA LEU A 26 6.72 -2.12 -4.88
C LEU A 26 7.23 -2.77 -3.58
N GLU A 27 7.05 -4.07 -3.41
CA GLU A 27 7.58 -4.81 -2.26
C GLU A 27 9.10 -4.64 -2.12
N ARG A 28 9.83 -4.76 -3.24
CA ARG A 28 11.30 -4.59 -3.25
C ARG A 28 11.75 -3.17 -2.93
N GLU A 29 10.98 -2.16 -3.33
CA GLU A 29 11.25 -0.77 -2.94
C GLU A 29 10.98 -0.55 -1.45
N LEU A 30 9.87 -1.08 -0.92
CA LEU A 30 9.54 -0.97 0.52
C LEU A 30 10.59 -1.60 1.43
N VAL A 31 11.27 -2.66 0.99
CA VAL A 31 12.36 -3.29 1.76
C VAL A 31 13.55 -2.34 1.97
N LYS A 32 13.74 -1.34 1.10
CA LYS A 32 14.84 -0.38 1.19
C LYS A 32 14.56 0.76 2.17
N GLU A 33 13.30 0.97 2.54
CA GLU A 33 12.90 2.09 3.38
C GLU A 33 13.12 1.78 4.87
N ASP A 34 13.60 2.78 5.60
CA ASP A 34 13.82 2.69 7.04
C ASP A 34 12.48 2.55 7.77
N VAL A 35 12.44 1.68 8.78
CA VAL A 35 11.24 1.43 9.58
C VAL A 35 10.76 2.66 10.36
N THR A 36 11.65 3.64 10.57
CA THR A 36 11.37 4.88 11.27
C THR A 36 10.71 5.95 10.40
N GLU A 37 10.75 5.81 9.08
CA GLU A 37 10.15 6.76 8.15
C GLU A 37 8.69 6.41 7.84
N GLU A 38 7.85 7.44 7.65
CA GLU A 38 6.50 7.24 7.13
C GLU A 38 6.56 7.06 5.61
N VAL A 39 6.04 5.95 5.12
CA VAL A 39 5.97 5.67 3.68
C VAL A 39 4.54 5.87 3.18
N VAL A 40 4.37 6.75 2.19
CA VAL A 40 3.10 7.01 1.53
C VAL A 40 3.09 6.38 0.13
N LEU A 41 2.18 5.45 -0.09
CA LEU A 41 1.89 4.84 -1.38
C LEU A 41 0.76 5.61 -2.06
N ASP A 42 1.05 6.27 -3.17
CA ASP A 42 0.09 7.12 -3.88
C ASP A 42 -0.30 6.52 -5.23
N PHE A 43 -1.53 5.99 -5.29
CA PHE A 43 -2.13 5.38 -6.46
C PHE A 43 -2.98 6.36 -7.31
N ALA A 44 -3.01 7.65 -6.98
CA ALA A 44 -3.90 8.63 -7.63
C ALA A 44 -3.64 8.79 -9.14
N SER A 45 -2.45 8.44 -9.61
CA SER A 45 -2.04 8.51 -11.02
C SER A 45 -1.99 7.13 -11.72
N VAL A 46 -2.65 6.13 -11.15
CA VAL A 46 -2.76 4.79 -11.75
C VAL A 46 -3.96 4.73 -12.69
N ASP A 47 -3.69 4.40 -13.95
CA ASP A 47 -4.69 4.32 -15.00
C ASP A 47 -5.54 3.04 -14.87
N GLU A 48 -4.88 1.93 -14.54
CA GLU A 48 -5.49 0.61 -14.43
C GLU A 48 -4.90 -0.14 -13.22
N LEU A 49 -5.79 -0.59 -12.33
CA LEU A 49 -5.49 -1.41 -11.17
C LEU A 49 -6.49 -2.57 -11.13
N GLY A 50 -6.04 -3.76 -11.54
CA GLY A 50 -6.88 -4.95 -11.60
C GLY A 50 -6.99 -5.69 -10.26
N ASP A 51 -8.08 -6.44 -10.09
CA ASP A 51 -8.38 -7.18 -8.85
C ASP A 51 -7.25 -8.14 -8.43
N ALA A 52 -6.62 -8.82 -9.39
CA ALA A 52 -5.47 -9.70 -9.13
C ALA A 52 -4.28 -8.92 -8.53
N SER A 53 -4.06 -7.69 -8.98
CA SER A 53 -3.00 -6.83 -8.46
C SER A 53 -3.34 -6.28 -7.07
N VAL A 54 -4.63 -6.06 -6.77
CA VAL A 54 -5.08 -5.74 -5.42
C VAL A 54 -4.87 -6.92 -4.47
N ALA A 55 -5.08 -8.16 -4.93
CA ALA A 55 -4.78 -9.35 -4.15
C ALA A 55 -3.29 -9.44 -3.80
N VAL A 56 -2.39 -9.24 -4.76
CA VAL A 56 -0.94 -9.22 -4.49
C VAL A 56 -0.55 -8.03 -3.61
N LEU A 57 -1.11 -6.84 -3.85
CA LEU A 57 -0.91 -5.66 -3.01
C LEU A 57 -1.26 -5.95 -1.55
N SER A 58 -2.34 -6.69 -1.28
CA SER A 58 -2.71 -7.06 0.09
C SER A 58 -1.61 -7.81 0.83
N HIS A 59 -0.84 -8.65 0.13
CA HIS A 59 0.30 -9.37 0.70
C HIS A 59 1.46 -8.44 1.00
N VAL A 60 1.72 -7.48 0.10
CA VAL A 60 2.75 -6.44 0.29
C VAL A 60 2.42 -5.54 1.47
N LEU A 61 1.17 -5.08 1.59
CA LEU A 61 0.73 -4.28 2.73
C LEU A 61 0.83 -5.06 4.04
N ARG A 62 0.52 -6.36 4.01
CA ARG A 62 0.67 -7.25 5.16
C ARG A 62 2.13 -7.47 5.53
N SER A 63 3.05 -7.64 4.57
CA SER A 63 4.48 -7.84 4.88
C SER A 63 5.15 -6.56 5.35
N ALA A 64 4.63 -5.40 4.94
CA ALA A 64 5.12 -4.09 5.34
C ALA A 64 4.47 -3.54 6.62
N HIS A 65 3.60 -4.29 7.32
CA HIS A 65 2.83 -3.86 8.50
C HIS A 65 3.66 -3.25 9.64
N SER A 66 4.92 -3.66 9.79
CA SER A 66 5.82 -3.12 10.81
C SER A 66 6.32 -1.70 10.51
N ARG A 67 5.98 -1.13 9.34
CA ARG A 67 6.31 0.24 8.93
C ARG A 67 5.09 1.15 9.10
N SER A 68 5.35 2.43 9.34
CA SER A 68 4.32 3.47 9.22
C SER A 68 3.94 3.66 7.75
N LEU A 69 3.00 2.84 7.25
CA LEU A 69 2.59 2.81 5.85
C LEU A 69 1.21 3.45 5.67
N ARG A 70 1.11 4.41 4.76
CA ARG A 70 -0.17 5.00 4.32
C ARG A 70 -0.42 4.72 2.85
N VAL A 71 -1.66 4.40 2.53
CA VAL A 71 -2.13 4.17 1.16
C VAL A 71 -3.16 5.21 0.79
N ARG A 72 -2.98 5.90 -0.34
CA ARG A 72 -3.93 6.87 -0.87
C ARG A 72 -4.15 6.71 -2.37
N GLY A 73 -5.22 7.33 -2.87
CA GLY A 73 -5.55 7.33 -4.30
C GLY A 73 -6.15 6.02 -4.81
N LEU A 74 -6.46 5.06 -3.92
CA LEU A 74 -7.27 3.91 -4.28
C LEU A 74 -8.72 4.33 -4.53
N ARG A 75 -9.39 3.60 -5.43
CA ARG A 75 -10.84 3.73 -5.63
C ARG A 75 -11.55 2.87 -4.58
N ARG A 76 -12.80 3.23 -4.27
CA ARG A 76 -13.66 2.49 -3.32
C ARG A 76 -13.74 0.98 -3.60
N HIS A 77 -13.65 0.56 -4.86
CA HIS A 77 -13.61 -0.87 -5.23
C HIS A 77 -12.35 -1.57 -4.72
N HIS A 78 -11.18 -0.95 -4.89
CA HIS A 78 -9.91 -1.51 -4.43
C HIS A 78 -9.86 -1.58 -2.90
N GLU A 79 -10.36 -0.56 -2.20
CA GLU A 79 -10.45 -0.58 -0.73
C GLU A 79 -11.37 -1.71 -0.23
N ARG A 80 -12.50 -1.97 -0.91
CA ARG A 80 -13.36 -3.12 -0.58
C ARG A 80 -12.65 -4.45 -0.79
N LEU A 81 -11.91 -4.59 -1.88
CA LEU A 81 -11.13 -5.81 -2.15
C LEU A 81 -10.02 -6.00 -1.12
N LEU A 82 -9.29 -4.96 -0.75
CA LEU A 82 -8.31 -5.01 0.34
C LEU A 82 -8.94 -5.53 1.64
N ARG A 83 -10.14 -5.04 2.00
CA ARG A 83 -10.88 -5.55 3.16
C ARG A 83 -11.23 -7.03 3.03
N TYR A 84 -11.68 -7.49 1.85
CA TYR A 84 -11.92 -8.92 1.62
C TYR A 84 -10.65 -9.77 1.74
N PHE A 85 -9.49 -9.20 1.42
CA PHE A 85 -8.18 -9.82 1.65
C PHE A 85 -7.63 -9.58 3.06
N GLY A 86 -8.43 -9.06 3.99
CA GLY A 86 -8.07 -8.87 5.38
C GLY A 86 -7.10 -7.70 5.62
N ILE A 87 -7.16 -6.65 4.79
CA ILE A 87 -6.43 -5.39 4.99
C ILE A 87 -7.47 -4.28 5.21
N GLU A 88 -7.48 -3.70 6.40
CA GLU A 88 -8.31 -2.53 6.70
C GLU A 88 -7.45 -1.27 6.69
N LEU A 89 -7.94 -0.23 6.00
CA LEU A 89 -7.35 1.10 6.03
C LEU A 89 -8.16 1.98 7.01
N ASP A 90 -7.47 2.80 7.79
CA ASP A 90 -8.10 3.86 8.57
C ASP A 90 -8.51 5.07 7.69
N GLU A 91 -9.05 6.12 8.31
CA GLU A 91 -9.50 7.33 7.62
C GLU A 91 -8.38 8.15 6.97
N HIS A 92 -7.12 7.85 7.30
CA HIS A 92 -5.91 8.46 6.76
C HIS A 92 -5.15 7.53 5.81
N GLY A 93 -5.69 6.35 5.52
CA GLY A 93 -5.07 5.35 4.67
C GLY A 93 -4.01 4.49 5.36
N GLY A 94 -3.86 4.60 6.68
CA GLY A 94 -2.98 3.74 7.47
C GLY A 94 -3.50 2.31 7.51
N VAL A 95 -2.61 1.33 7.34
CA VAL A 95 -2.98 -0.09 7.48
C VAL A 95 -3.21 -0.38 8.97
N ARG A 96 -4.42 -0.82 9.33
CA ARG A 96 -4.76 -1.20 10.69
C ARG A 96 -4.18 -2.59 10.99
N ASP A 97 -3.61 -2.74 12.18
CA ASP A 97 -3.34 -4.06 12.75
C ASP A 97 -4.67 -4.83 12.91
N GLU A 98 -4.63 -6.15 12.73
CA GLU A 98 -5.79 -7.02 12.89
C GLU A 98 -6.57 -6.68 14.17
N PRO A 99 -7.92 -6.75 14.15
CA PRO A 99 -8.65 -6.74 15.41
C PRO A 99 -8.14 -7.93 16.24
N GLU A 100 -7.82 -7.67 17.52
CA GLU A 100 -7.52 -8.73 18.49
C GLU A 100 -8.47 -9.92 18.28
N PRO A 101 -7.98 -11.17 18.34
CA PRO A 101 -8.86 -12.31 18.28
C PRO A 101 -9.88 -12.15 19.41
N ARG A 102 -11.15 -11.99 19.05
CA ARG A 102 -12.23 -12.01 20.04
C ARG A 102 -12.22 -13.42 20.65
N HIS A 103 -11.68 -13.50 21.86
CA HIS A 103 -11.72 -14.67 22.74
C HIS A 103 -13.16 -15.12 23.00
#